data_AF-A0A562IZK0-F1
#
_entry.id   AF-A0A562IZK0-F1
#
_cell.length_a   1.000
_cell.length_b   1.000
_cell.length_c   1.000
_cell.angle_alpha   90.00
_cell.angle_beta   90.00
_cell.angle_gamma   90.00
#
_symmetry.space_group_name_H-M   'P 1'
#
loop_
_entity.id
_entity.type
_entity.pdbx_description
1 polymer ?
#
loop_
_entity_poly.entity_id
_entity_poly.type
_entity_poly.pdbx_seq_one_letter_code
_entity_poly.pdbx_strand_id
1 'polypeptide(L)'
;METQNKRLSNVSVGMGGTLIITIFVVLSLTIFATLSFTTAHSDLKLAVKTEKISSDYYKTSSKAERILSDVYSAMMEAKENISEDSAADEDTLYYAALSKKLSEFEDVDYVYEEGKFTVYYESSGEMNQKISVGLEVFYDEKNNDPYYKITSWNLANIELPVYEEENYDLWEGIEIK
;
A
#
# COMPACT_ATOMS: atom_id res chain seq x y z
N MET A 1 32.14 -71.53 21.46
CA MET A 1 31.63 -71.78 20.10
C MET A 1 30.12 -71.80 20.21
N GLU A 2 29.48 -70.69 19.82
CA GLU A 2 28.83 -70.53 18.50
C GLU A 2 27.42 -71.15 18.52
N THR A 3 26.34 -70.53 18.06
CA THR A 3 26.13 -69.35 17.23
C THR A 3 24.70 -68.81 17.46
N GLN A 4 24.49 -67.53 17.14
CA GLN A 4 23.18 -66.89 17.05
C GLN A 4 22.20 -67.63 16.11
N ASN A 5 20.90 -67.44 16.34
CA ASN A 5 20.00 -67.17 15.22
C ASN A 5 18.76 -66.38 15.64
N LYS A 6 18.81 -65.04 15.45
CA LYS A 6 17.62 -64.18 15.35
C LYS A 6 16.84 -64.61 14.12
N ARG A 7 15.75 -65.37 14.30
CA ARG A 7 14.79 -65.63 13.23
C ARG A 7 13.95 -64.37 13.00
N LEU A 8 14.40 -63.54 12.05
CA LEU A 8 13.56 -62.58 11.37
C LEU A 8 12.44 -63.39 10.69
N SER A 9 11.23 -63.31 11.24
CA SER A 9 10.06 -63.94 10.64
C SER A 9 9.78 -63.23 9.31
N ASN A 10 10.12 -63.91 8.21
CA ASN A 10 9.69 -63.55 6.86
C ASN A 10 8.16 -63.49 6.83
N VAL A 11 7.59 -62.30 6.96
CA VAL A 11 6.20 -62.05 6.61
C VAL A 11 6.13 -62.26 5.10
N SER A 12 5.64 -63.42 4.67
CA SER A 12 5.26 -63.60 3.27
C SER A 12 4.09 -62.66 3.02
N VAL A 13 4.37 -61.51 2.40
CA VAL A 13 3.35 -60.61 1.87
C VAL A 13 2.58 -61.40 0.83
N GLY A 14 1.49 -62.04 1.24
CA GLY A 14 0.52 -62.61 0.31
C GLY A 14 -0.07 -61.50 -0.57
N MET A 15 -0.66 -61.84 -1.71
CA MET A 15 -1.23 -60.88 -2.68
C MET A 15 -2.05 -59.74 -2.06
N GLY A 16 -2.70 -59.94 -0.91
CA GLY A 16 -3.43 -58.90 -0.18
C GLY A 16 -2.57 -57.82 0.52
N GLY A 17 -1.34 -58.13 0.95
CA GLY A 17 -0.47 -57.16 1.63
C GLY A 17 0.10 -56.10 0.69
N THR A 18 0.46 -56.50 -0.54
CA THR A 18 0.87 -55.56 -1.60
C THR A 18 -0.27 -54.60 -1.93
N LEU A 19 -1.51 -55.08 -1.95
CA LEU A 19 -2.70 -54.28 -2.26
C LEU A 19 -2.96 -53.20 -1.19
N ILE A 20 -2.80 -53.53 0.09
CA ILE A 20 -2.90 -52.56 1.19
C ILE A 20 -1.83 -51.47 1.08
N ILE A 21 -0.59 -51.85 0.79
CA ILE A 21 0.51 -50.88 0.59
C ILE A 21 0.20 -49.96 -0.59
N THR A 22 -0.28 -50.50 -1.72
CA THR A 22 -0.62 -49.66 -2.88
C THR A 22 -1.73 -48.66 -2.58
N ILE A 23 -2.80 -49.05 -1.88
CA ILE A 23 -3.88 -48.15 -1.50
C ILE A 23 -3.36 -47.04 -0.58
N PHE A 24 -2.53 -47.39 0.42
CA PHE A 24 -1.96 -46.41 1.33
C PHE A 24 -1.08 -45.37 0.61
N VAL A 25 -0.25 -45.82 -0.33
CA VAL A 25 0.57 -44.94 -1.17
C VAL A 25 -0.29 -44.03 -2.03
N VAL A 26 -1.34 -44.57 -2.66
CA VAL A 26 -2.27 -43.78 -3.48
C VAL A 26 -2.99 -42.73 -2.64
N LEU A 27 -3.53 -43.08 -1.47
CA LEU A 27 -4.17 -42.13 -0.56
C LEU A 27 -3.20 -41.03 -0.12
N SER A 28 -1.95 -41.41 0.20
CA SER A 28 -0.91 -40.46 0.57
C SER A 28 -0.60 -39.49 -0.57
N LEU A 29 -0.46 -39.99 -1.80
CA LEU A 29 -0.25 -39.18 -3.00
C LEU A 29 -1.44 -38.25 -3.27
N THR A 30 -2.68 -38.73 -3.07
CA THR A 30 -3.88 -37.90 -3.22
C THR A 30 -3.88 -36.75 -2.23
N ILE A 31 -3.60 -37.01 -0.95
CA ILE A 31 -3.55 -35.96 0.09
C ILE A 31 -2.45 -34.94 -0.23
N PHE A 32 -1.25 -35.39 -0.62
CA PHE A 32 -0.17 -34.49 -1.02
C PHE A 32 -0.52 -33.68 -2.27
N ALA A 33 -1.18 -34.29 -3.26
CA ALA A 33 -1.63 -33.60 -4.46
C ALA A 33 -2.68 -32.52 -4.14
N THR A 34 -3.65 -32.82 -3.28
CA THR A 34 -4.67 -31.85 -2.84
C THR A 34 -4.04 -30.68 -2.09
N LEU A 35 -3.16 -30.96 -1.12
CA LEU A 35 -2.44 -29.91 -0.39
C LEU A 35 -1.60 -29.04 -1.34
N SER A 36 -0.89 -29.65 -2.29
CA SER A 36 -0.10 -28.93 -3.30
C SER A 36 -0.97 -28.00 -4.15
N PHE A 37 -2.14 -28.47 -4.60
CA PHE A 37 -3.08 -27.66 -5.37
C PHE A 37 -3.65 -26.49 -4.56
N THR A 38 -4.08 -26.74 -3.31
CA THR A 38 -4.61 -25.69 -2.43
C THR A 38 -3.55 -24.62 -2.15
N THR A 39 -2.30 -25.03 -1.87
CA THR A 39 -1.18 -24.11 -1.69
C THR A 39 -0.92 -23.30 -2.96
N ALA A 40 -0.80 -23.95 -4.12
CA ALA A 40 -0.55 -23.26 -5.39
C ALA A 40 -1.67 -22.26 -5.74
N HIS A 41 -2.93 -22.61 -5.46
CA HIS A 41 -4.06 -21.71 -5.66
C HIS A 41 -4.04 -20.51 -4.68
N SER A 42 -3.68 -20.75 -3.41
CA SER A 42 -3.49 -19.70 -2.43
C SER A 42 -2.36 -18.75 -2.84
N ASP A 43 -1.23 -19.29 -3.27
CA ASP A 43 -0.07 -18.53 -3.73
C ASP A 43 -0.41 -17.70 -4.96
N LEU A 44 -1.16 -18.25 -5.93
CA LEU A 44 -1.65 -17.50 -7.09
C LEU A 44 -2.55 -16.33 -6.67
N LYS A 45 -3.51 -16.56 -5.76
CA LYS A 45 -4.40 -15.50 -5.27
C LYS A 45 -3.61 -14.40 -4.57
N LEU A 46 -2.61 -14.76 -3.77
CA LEU A 46 -1.71 -13.81 -3.12
C LEU A 46 -0.88 -13.03 -4.14
N ALA A 47 -0.31 -13.70 -5.14
CA ALA A 47 0.48 -13.06 -6.19
C ALA A 47 -0.34 -12.01 -6.96
N VAL A 48 -1.56 -12.34 -7.37
CA VAL A 48 -2.47 -11.40 -8.05
C VAL A 48 -2.84 -10.22 -7.15
N LYS A 49 -3.07 -10.46 -5.85
CA LYS A 49 -3.35 -9.38 -4.90
C LYS A 49 -2.14 -8.44 -4.76
N THR A 50 -0.94 -9.00 -4.63
CA THR A 50 0.32 -8.24 -4.54
C THR A 50 0.58 -7.41 -5.80
N GLU A 51 0.34 -7.98 -6.99
CA GLU A 51 0.45 -7.26 -8.26
C GLU A 51 -0.48 -6.04 -8.28
N LYS A 52 -1.75 -6.24 -7.95
CA LYS A 52 -2.74 -5.16 -7.95
C LYS A 52 -2.37 -4.06 -6.96
N ILE A 53 -1.97 -4.44 -5.74
CA ILE A 53 -1.52 -3.49 -4.70
C ILE A 53 -0.32 -2.69 -5.18
N SER A 54 0.67 -3.36 -5.76
CA SER A 54 1.87 -2.70 -6.30
C SER A 54 1.51 -1.74 -7.44
N SER A 55 0.65 -2.15 -8.36
CA SER A 55 0.19 -1.30 -9.47
C SER A 55 -0.55 -0.07 -8.96
N ASP A 56 -1.45 -0.23 -7.99
CA ASP A 56 -2.22 0.88 -7.40
C ASP A 56 -1.32 1.86 -6.64
N TYR A 57 -0.34 1.33 -5.89
CA TYR A 57 0.68 2.15 -5.22
C TYR A 57 1.41 3.06 -6.21
N TYR A 58 1.93 2.51 -7.31
CA TYR A 58 2.65 3.30 -8.29
C TYR A 58 1.75 4.33 -8.99
N LYS A 59 0.50 3.97 -9.31
CA LYS A 59 -0.47 4.93 -9.87
C LYS A 59 -0.72 6.10 -8.91
N THR A 60 -0.89 5.81 -7.63
CA THR A 60 -1.13 6.82 -6.59
C THR A 60 0.10 7.70 -6.40
N SER A 61 1.30 7.10 -6.39
CA SER A 61 2.56 7.84 -6.32
C SER A 61 2.75 8.77 -7.51
N SER A 62 2.47 8.30 -8.73
CA SER A 62 2.55 9.15 -9.93
C SER A 62 1.55 10.30 -9.92
N LYS A 63 0.35 10.11 -9.33
CA LYS A 63 -0.60 11.21 -9.13
C LYS A 63 -0.05 12.24 -8.13
N ALA A 64 0.50 11.79 -7.00
CA ALA A 64 1.11 12.68 -6.02
C ALA A 64 2.29 13.49 -6.62
N GLU A 65 3.16 12.84 -7.38
CA GLU A 65 4.27 13.51 -8.09
C GLU A 65 3.78 14.52 -9.13
N ARG A 66 2.66 14.24 -9.80
CA ARG A 66 2.06 15.18 -10.74
C ARG A 66 1.53 16.43 -10.03
N ILE A 67 0.83 16.26 -8.92
CA ILE A 67 0.38 17.39 -8.09
C ILE A 67 1.58 18.20 -7.59
N LEU A 68 2.68 17.53 -7.18
CA LEU A 68 3.93 18.21 -6.81
C LEU A 68 4.49 19.07 -7.95
N SER A 69 4.51 18.54 -9.17
CA SER A 69 4.98 19.26 -10.35
C SER A 69 4.10 20.47 -10.68
N ASP A 70 2.78 20.33 -10.51
CA ASP A 70 1.81 21.41 -10.74
C ASP A 70 2.00 22.53 -9.69
N VAL A 71 2.18 22.17 -8.41
CA VAL A 71 2.51 23.12 -7.32
C VAL A 71 3.82 23.84 -7.61
N TYR A 72 4.86 23.13 -8.05
CA TYR A 72 6.15 23.74 -8.39
C TYR A 72 6.03 24.71 -9.58
N SER A 73 5.20 24.37 -10.57
CA SER A 73 4.93 25.24 -11.71
C SER A 73 4.20 26.51 -11.26
N ALA A 74 3.22 26.38 -10.35
CA ALA A 74 2.56 27.52 -9.74
C ALA A 74 3.53 28.41 -8.93
N MET A 75 4.52 27.81 -8.24
CA MET A 75 5.57 28.56 -7.54
C MET A 75 6.45 29.37 -8.49
N MET A 76 6.82 28.81 -9.64
CA MET A 76 7.61 29.50 -10.66
C MET A 76 6.82 30.62 -11.35
N GLU A 77 5.55 30.38 -11.66
CA GLU A 77 4.69 31.41 -12.24
C GLU A 77 4.37 32.53 -11.23
N ALA A 78 4.23 32.20 -9.94
CA ALA A 78 4.08 33.20 -8.89
C ALA A 78 5.30 34.12 -8.84
N LYS A 79 6.52 33.57 -9.02
CA LYS A 79 7.74 34.37 -9.18
C LYS A 79 7.68 35.30 -10.38
N GLU A 80 7.35 34.80 -11.57
CA GLU A 80 7.35 35.64 -12.80
C GLU A 80 6.42 36.85 -12.72
N ASN A 81 5.37 36.77 -11.91
CA ASN A 81 4.43 37.87 -11.70
C ASN A 81 4.94 38.93 -10.70
N ILE A 82 6.07 38.70 -10.03
CA ILE A 82 6.72 39.66 -9.14
C ILE A 82 7.75 40.44 -9.96
N SER A 83 7.38 41.65 -10.35
CA SER A 83 8.29 42.61 -10.98
C SER A 83 9.23 43.23 -9.95
N GLU A 84 10.53 43.25 -10.25
CA GLU A 84 11.69 43.76 -9.46
C GLU A 84 11.57 45.22 -8.94
N ASP A 85 10.45 45.92 -9.20
CA ASP A 85 10.29 47.36 -8.98
C ASP A 85 9.33 47.72 -7.81
N SER A 86 8.95 46.73 -6.99
CA SER A 86 7.96 46.93 -5.91
C SER A 86 8.62 47.15 -4.54
N ALA A 87 8.40 48.31 -3.94
CA ALA A 87 8.91 48.69 -2.60
C ALA A 87 8.22 48.00 -1.41
N ALA A 88 7.50 46.90 -1.65
CA ALA A 88 6.83 46.10 -0.62
C ALA A 88 7.63 44.81 -0.36
N ASP A 89 7.50 44.28 0.86
CA ASP A 89 8.12 43.03 1.30
C ASP A 89 7.85 41.90 0.28
N GLU A 90 8.92 41.45 -0.38
CA GLU A 90 8.86 40.60 -1.59
C GLU A 90 8.22 39.24 -1.27
N ASP A 91 8.50 38.73 -0.06
CA ASP A 91 7.87 37.56 0.56
C ASP A 91 6.34 37.66 0.60
N THR A 92 5.80 38.79 1.05
CA THR A 92 4.35 38.96 1.23
C THR A 92 3.61 38.95 -0.11
N LEU A 93 4.21 39.55 -1.16
CA LEU A 93 3.68 39.54 -2.52
C LEU A 93 3.73 38.13 -3.14
N TYR A 94 4.81 37.39 -2.87
CA TYR A 94 4.98 36.02 -3.34
C TYR A 94 3.93 35.06 -2.79
N TYR A 95 3.73 35.03 -1.47
CA TYR A 95 2.73 34.15 -0.86
C TYR A 95 1.30 34.53 -1.25
N ALA A 96 1.02 35.81 -1.53
CA ALA A 96 -0.27 36.26 -2.05
C ALA A 96 -0.53 35.78 -3.50
N ALA A 97 0.48 35.84 -4.37
CA ALA A 97 0.37 35.32 -5.73
C ALA A 97 0.25 33.79 -5.75
N LEU A 98 1.02 33.11 -4.88
CA LEU A 98 1.00 31.66 -4.73
C LEU A 98 -0.33 31.16 -4.20
N SER A 99 -0.87 31.74 -3.12
CA SER A 99 -2.18 31.34 -2.57
C SER A 99 -3.32 31.51 -3.56
N LYS A 100 -3.30 32.57 -4.40
CA LYS A 100 -4.27 32.75 -5.48
C LYS A 100 -4.20 31.61 -6.51
N LYS A 101 -2.99 31.21 -6.93
CA LYS A 101 -2.81 30.10 -7.86
C LYS A 101 -3.14 28.75 -7.24
N LEU A 102 -2.77 28.52 -5.98
CA LEU A 102 -3.11 27.29 -5.27
C LEU A 102 -4.62 27.14 -5.07
N SER A 103 -5.37 28.24 -4.95
CA SER A 103 -6.84 28.19 -4.89
C SER A 103 -7.52 27.69 -6.16
N GLU A 104 -6.79 27.60 -7.28
CA GLU A 104 -7.29 26.97 -8.52
C GLU A 104 -7.23 25.44 -8.46
N PHE A 105 -6.46 24.87 -7.53
CA PHE A 105 -6.36 23.43 -7.30
C PHE A 105 -7.33 23.01 -6.19
N GLU A 106 -8.30 22.16 -6.52
CA GLU A 106 -9.33 21.67 -5.59
C GLU A 106 -8.77 20.65 -4.57
N ASP A 107 -7.66 19.97 -4.90
CA ASP A 107 -7.05 18.89 -4.11
C ASP A 107 -5.85 19.36 -3.24
N VAL A 108 -5.65 20.67 -3.09
CA VAL A 108 -4.47 21.24 -2.41
C VAL A 108 -4.91 22.22 -1.31
N ASP A 109 -4.66 21.84 -0.07
CA ASP A 109 -4.81 22.70 1.09
C ASP A 109 -3.49 23.44 1.39
N TYR A 110 -3.59 24.65 1.94
CA TYR A 110 -2.42 25.40 2.38
C TYR A 110 -2.68 26.11 3.72
N VAL A 111 -1.63 26.21 4.52
CA VAL A 111 -1.63 26.90 5.81
C VAL A 111 -0.47 27.89 5.83
N TYR A 112 -0.78 29.15 6.14
CA TYR A 112 0.23 30.17 6.39
C TYR A 112 0.21 30.54 7.87
N GLU A 113 1.15 30.02 8.63
CA GLU A 113 1.32 30.30 10.06
C GLU A 113 2.76 30.70 10.37
N GLU A 114 2.95 31.73 11.20
CA GLU A 114 4.26 32.19 11.69
C GLU A 114 5.33 32.42 10.60
N GLY A 115 4.94 32.88 9.40
CA GLY A 115 5.87 33.13 8.29
C GLY A 115 6.30 31.86 7.53
N LYS A 116 5.62 30.74 7.74
CA LYS A 116 5.83 29.47 7.03
C LYS A 116 4.62 29.14 6.18
N PHE A 117 4.84 28.93 4.88
CA PHE A 117 3.80 28.50 3.95
C PHE A 117 3.88 26.98 3.80
N THR A 118 2.91 26.24 4.37
CA THR A 118 2.87 24.79 4.28
C THR A 118 1.72 24.34 3.39
N VAL A 119 2.02 23.53 2.37
CA VAL A 119 1.07 22.97 1.42
C VAL A 119 0.84 21.51 1.75
N TYR A 120 -0.42 21.09 1.81
CA TYR A 120 -0.85 19.73 2.06
C TYR A 120 -1.72 19.26 0.91
N TYR A 121 -1.45 18.08 0.38
CA TYR A 121 -2.33 17.44 -0.57
C TYR A 121 -2.34 15.94 -0.37
N GLU A 122 -3.39 15.32 -0.87
CA GLU A 122 -3.64 13.92 -0.65
C GLU A 122 -4.06 13.23 -1.95
N SER A 123 -3.38 12.14 -2.30
CA SER A 123 -3.74 11.32 -3.44
C SER A 123 -4.27 9.98 -2.97
N SER A 124 -5.52 9.67 -3.29
CA SER A 124 -6.16 8.39 -2.97
C SER A 124 -6.08 7.41 -4.15
N GLY A 125 -5.65 6.19 -3.85
CA GLY A 125 -5.64 5.02 -4.73
C GLY A 125 -6.95 4.23 -4.68
N GLU A 126 -7.14 3.30 -5.60
CA GLU A 126 -8.36 2.48 -5.69
C GLU A 126 -8.37 1.35 -4.66
N MET A 127 -7.20 0.90 -4.20
CA MET A 127 -7.05 -0.22 -3.27
C MET A 127 -6.87 0.24 -1.82
N ASN A 128 -7.55 1.32 -1.45
CA ASN A 128 -7.63 1.77 -0.07
C ASN A 128 -6.27 2.28 0.46
N GLN A 129 -5.42 2.79 -0.43
CA GLN A 129 -4.15 3.44 -0.11
C GLN A 129 -4.25 4.94 -0.36
N LYS A 130 -3.56 5.74 0.44
CA LYS A 130 -3.53 7.19 0.32
C LYS A 130 -2.11 7.68 0.56
N ILE A 131 -1.65 8.56 -0.30
CA ILE A 131 -0.38 9.27 -0.12
C ILE A 131 -0.71 10.68 0.33
N SER A 132 -0.32 11.02 1.56
CA SER A 132 -0.42 12.37 2.08
C SER A 132 0.97 13.03 2.01
N VAL A 133 1.04 14.19 1.37
CA VAL A 133 2.27 14.95 1.19
C VAL A 133 2.13 16.30 1.87
N GLY A 134 3.17 16.66 2.63
CA GLY A 134 3.30 17.96 3.28
C GLY A 134 4.58 18.65 2.81
N LEU A 135 4.44 19.87 2.31
CA LEU A 135 5.50 20.67 1.72
C LEU A 135 5.62 22.00 2.44
N GLU A 136 6.82 22.36 2.87
CA GLU A 136 7.12 23.70 3.37
C GLU A 136 7.74 24.50 2.22
N VAL A 137 7.10 25.61 1.85
CA VAL A 137 7.52 26.50 0.77
C VAL A 137 8.26 27.69 1.36
N PHE A 138 9.37 28.03 0.72
CA PHE A 138 10.20 29.17 1.05
C PHE A 138 10.53 29.96 -0.22
N TYR A 139 10.79 31.25 -0.05
CA TYR A 139 11.27 32.14 -1.08
C TYR A 139 12.64 32.70 -0.65
N ASP A 140 13.65 32.62 -1.53
CA ASP A 140 14.95 33.27 -1.31
C ASP A 140 14.99 34.61 -2.05
N GLU A 141 14.81 35.72 -1.33
CA GLU A 141 14.90 37.08 -1.86
C GLU A 141 16.25 37.37 -2.55
N LYS A 142 17.35 36.72 -2.11
CA LYS A 142 18.70 37.02 -2.65
C LYS A 142 18.96 36.36 -4.00
N ASN A 143 18.39 35.19 -4.20
CA ASN A 143 18.56 34.41 -5.43
C ASN A 143 17.32 34.49 -6.34
N ASN A 144 16.23 35.11 -5.86
CA ASN A 144 14.94 35.16 -6.53
C ASN A 144 14.54 33.75 -7.03
N ASP A 145 14.63 32.77 -6.13
CA ASP A 145 14.37 31.37 -6.46
C ASP A 145 13.50 30.74 -5.38
N PRO A 146 12.29 30.24 -5.74
CA PRO A 146 11.43 29.56 -4.80
C PRO A 146 11.93 28.13 -4.59
N TYR A 147 12.08 27.73 -3.33
CA TYR A 147 12.46 26.37 -2.96
C TYR A 147 11.42 25.77 -2.04
N TYR A 148 11.21 24.46 -2.18
CA TYR A 148 10.34 23.70 -1.30
C TYR A 148 11.13 22.64 -0.57
N LYS A 149 10.69 22.34 0.65
CA LYS A 149 11.16 21.22 1.44
C LYS A 149 10.01 20.26 1.68
N ILE A 150 10.19 19.01 1.28
CA ILE A 150 9.22 17.96 1.60
C ILE A 150 9.38 17.63 3.09
N THR A 151 8.36 17.95 3.88
CA THR A 151 8.35 17.71 5.33
C THR A 151 7.76 16.34 5.65
N SER A 152 6.81 15.88 4.86
CA SER A 152 6.20 14.55 5.01
C SER A 152 5.82 13.94 3.68
N TRP A 153 6.16 12.67 3.48
CA TRP A 153 5.66 11.83 2.39
C TRP A 153 5.25 10.49 3.00
N ASN A 154 3.96 10.29 3.24
CA ASN A 154 3.47 9.12 3.95
C ASN A 154 2.45 8.34 3.13
N LEU A 155 2.70 7.04 2.97
CA LEU A 155 1.73 6.07 2.46
C LEU A 155 0.90 5.55 3.64
N ALA A 156 -0.32 6.06 3.78
CA ALA A 156 -1.31 5.55 4.71
C ALA A 156 -2.25 4.56 4.02
N ASN A 157 -2.69 3.54 4.75
CA ASN A 157 -3.88 2.81 4.36
C ASN A 157 -5.08 3.68 4.74
N ILE A 158 -6.04 3.87 3.83
CA ILE A 158 -7.32 4.49 4.15
C ILE A 158 -7.96 3.55 5.18
N GLU A 159 -8.20 4.00 6.41
CA GLU A 159 -8.94 3.15 7.34
C GLU A 159 -10.34 2.96 6.76
N LEU A 160 -10.67 1.72 6.34
CA LEU A 160 -12.06 1.37 6.08
C LEU A 160 -12.82 1.68 7.38
N PRO A 161 -14.03 2.27 7.33
CA PRO A 161 -14.89 2.24 8.50
C PRO A 161 -14.95 0.79 8.96
N VAL A 162 -14.69 0.57 10.24
CA VAL A 162 -14.87 -0.75 10.86
C VAL A 162 -16.30 -1.14 10.58
N TYR A 163 -16.53 -1.94 9.53
CA TYR A 163 -17.75 -2.70 9.42
C TYR A 163 -17.66 -3.61 10.63
N GLU A 164 -18.39 -3.27 11.69
CA GLU A 164 -18.70 -4.25 12.73
C GLU A 164 -19.17 -5.47 11.97
N GLU A 165 -18.35 -6.53 11.98
CA GLU A 165 -18.80 -7.82 11.52
C GLU A 165 -20.01 -8.13 12.40
N GLU A 166 -21.22 -7.86 11.91
CA GLU A 166 -22.42 -8.53 12.38
C GLU A 166 -22.09 -10.01 12.24
N ASN A 167 -21.64 -10.60 13.34
CA ASN A 167 -21.58 -12.03 13.52
C ASN A 167 -23.03 -12.49 13.39
N TYR A 168 -23.43 -12.82 12.17
CA TYR A 168 -24.62 -13.61 11.95
C TYR A 168 -24.36 -14.92 12.69
N ASP A 169 -25.04 -15.09 13.81
CA ASP A 169 -25.01 -16.33 14.57
C ASP A 169 -25.71 -17.39 13.71
N LEU A 170 -24.94 -18.08 12.87
CA LEU A 170 -25.44 -19.05 11.88
C LEU A 170 -25.94 -20.35 12.51
N TRP A 171 -26.03 -20.43 13.83
CA TRP A 171 -26.37 -21.64 14.56
C TRP A 171 -27.25 -21.36 15.78
N GLU A 172 -28.57 -21.44 15.61
CA GLU A 172 -29.47 -21.70 16.75
C GLU A 172 -29.43 -23.21 17.04
N GLY A 173 -28.77 -23.58 18.15
CA GLY A 173 -28.64 -24.97 18.55
C GLY A 173 -29.98 -25.67 18.72
N ILE A 174 -30.02 -26.97 18.45
CA ILE A 174 -31.18 -27.81 18.71
C ILE A 174 -31.25 -28.05 20.22
N GLU A 175 -32.22 -27.42 20.90
CA GLU A 175 -32.61 -27.82 22.24
C GLU A 175 -33.24 -29.21 22.19
N ILE A 176 -32.51 -30.22 22.69
CA ILE A 176 -33.04 -31.57 22.85
C ILE A 176 -33.81 -31.58 24.17
N LYS A 177 -35.13 -31.77 24.08
CA LYS A 177 -36.06 -31.86 25.21
C LYS A 177 -36.11 -33.26 25.82
#